data_AF-A0A8T0ASF6-F1
#
_entry.id   AF-A0A8T0ASF6-F1
#
_cell.length_a   1.000
_cell.length_b   1.000
_cell.length_c   1.000
_cell.angle_alpha   90.00
_cell.angle_beta   90.00
_cell.angle_gamma   90.00
#
_symmetry.space_group_name_H-M   'P 1'
#
loop_
_entity.id
_entity.type
_entity.pdbx_description
1 polymer ?
#
loop_
_entity_poly.entity_id
_entity_poly.type
_entity_poly.pdbx_seq_one_letter_code
_entity_poly.pdbx_strand_id
1 'polypeptide(L)'
;MKPSSHASVPGAEKKSTPSGKMNVEHEVTLLVNEIQRLGSKNADGKISVKFGVLFNDDKCANLFEALVGTLKAAKRKKIITFQGELLLQGVHDNVDVILLSE
;
A
#
# COMPACT_ATOMS: atom_id res chain seq x y z
N MET A 1 -46.90 -9.16 30.62
CA MET A 1 -46.49 -8.64 29.30
C MET A 1 -45.06 -8.09 29.38
N LYS A 2 -44.13 -8.58 28.54
CA LYS A 2 -42.94 -7.82 28.09
C LYS A 2 -43.40 -6.91 26.92
N PRO A 3 -42.80 -5.74 26.68
CA PRO A 3 -41.53 -5.60 25.93
C PRO A 3 -40.65 -4.47 26.53
N SER A 4 -39.43 -4.11 26.12
CA SER A 4 -38.50 -4.51 25.06
C SER A 4 -37.11 -3.93 25.40
N SER A 5 -36.08 -4.63 24.96
CA SER A 5 -34.76 -4.19 24.46
C SER A 5 -34.08 -2.96 25.09
N HIS A 6 -32.95 -3.10 25.80
CA HIS A 6 -31.61 -3.33 25.23
C HIS A 6 -31.30 -2.39 24.04
N ALA A 7 -30.83 -1.19 24.36
CA ALA A 7 -30.11 -0.35 23.41
C ALA A 7 -28.65 -0.30 23.85
N SER A 8 -27.85 -1.10 23.16
CA SER A 8 -26.40 -1.14 23.23
C SER A 8 -25.81 0.22 22.87
N VAL A 9 -24.85 0.69 23.66
CA VAL A 9 -23.80 1.58 23.15
C VAL A 9 -22.90 0.76 22.21
N PRO A 10 -22.42 1.35 21.11
CA PRO A 10 -21.03 1.81 21.13
C PRO A 10 -20.91 3.14 20.37
N GLY A 11 -19.95 4.01 20.61
CA GLY A 11 -18.55 3.81 20.94
C GLY A 11 -17.81 4.88 20.16
N ALA A 12 -16.90 5.58 20.83
CA ALA A 12 -16.24 6.76 20.30
C ALA A 12 -15.40 6.48 19.04
N GLU A 13 -15.65 7.20 17.94
CA GLU A 13 -14.64 7.48 16.94
C GLU A 13 -14.07 8.89 17.20
N LYS A 14 -13.21 8.97 18.21
CA LYS A 14 -12.10 9.93 18.18
C LYS A 14 -10.85 9.11 17.96
N LYS A 15 -10.04 9.49 16.97
CA LYS A 15 -8.56 9.37 16.88
C LYS A 15 -8.19 9.33 15.40
N SER A 16 -7.20 10.04 14.88
CA SER A 16 -6.25 11.01 15.41
C SER A 16 -5.59 11.60 14.18
N THR A 17 -5.39 12.92 14.13
CA THR A 17 -4.30 13.48 13.34
C THR A 17 -2.96 13.03 13.96
N PRO A 18 -1.99 12.58 13.16
CA PRO A 18 -0.58 12.68 13.53
C PRO A 18 0.07 13.66 12.53
N SER A 19 0.29 14.92 12.89
CA SER A 19 1.54 15.37 13.50
C SER A 19 2.76 14.49 13.18
N GLY A 20 3.41 14.79 12.05
CA GLY A 20 4.87 14.81 11.91
C GLY A 20 5.66 13.62 12.45
N LYS A 21 5.28 12.39 12.10
CA LYS A 21 6.19 11.24 12.10
C LYS A 21 5.96 10.49 10.80
N MET A 22 7.00 10.41 9.97
CA MET A 22 7.09 9.57 8.77
C MET A 22 6.84 8.11 9.17
N ASN A 23 5.58 7.73 9.34
CA ASN A 23 5.23 6.39 9.78
C ASN A 23 5.30 5.51 8.54
N VAL A 24 6.36 4.71 8.42
CA VAL A 24 6.56 3.77 7.31
C VAL A 24 5.32 2.90 7.08
N GLU A 25 4.52 2.63 8.10
CA GLU A 25 3.21 1.99 7.97
C GLU A 25 2.20 2.75 7.12
N HIS A 26 2.10 4.07 7.32
CA HIS A 26 1.20 4.91 6.52
C HIS A 26 1.62 4.93 5.05
N GLU A 27 2.93 5.08 4.79
CA GLU A 27 3.44 4.99 3.42
C GLU A 27 3.17 3.63 2.79
N VAL A 28 3.31 2.54 3.54
CA VAL A 28 2.99 1.20 3.03
C VAL A 28 1.51 1.09 2.68
N THR A 29 0.59 1.66 3.49
CA THR A 29 -0.83 1.71 3.14
C THR A 29 -1.10 2.55 1.88
N LEU A 30 -0.44 3.71 1.73
CA LEU A 30 -0.53 4.51 0.51
C LEU A 30 -0.03 3.73 -0.71
N LEU A 31 1.07 3.01 -0.56
CA LEU A 31 1.64 2.18 -1.62
C LEU A 31 0.68 1.08 -2.06
N VAL A 32 -0.02 0.42 -1.13
CA VAL A 32 -1.07 -0.56 -1.46
C VAL A 32 -2.16 0.09 -2.31
N ASN A 33 -2.68 1.26 -1.90
CA ASN A 33 -3.69 1.99 -2.67
C ASN A 33 -3.20 2.36 -4.08
N GLU A 34 -1.97 2.82 -4.22
CA GLU A 34 -1.42 3.17 -5.53
C GLU A 34 -1.17 1.94 -6.41
N ILE A 35 -0.75 0.80 -5.85
CA ILE A 35 -0.65 -0.47 -6.57
C ILE A 35 -2.04 -0.93 -7.04
N GLN A 36 -3.09 -0.74 -6.25
CA GLN A 36 -4.46 -1.04 -6.67
C GLN A 36 -4.97 -0.10 -7.77
N ARG A 37 -4.61 1.18 -7.69
CA ARG A 37 -5.02 2.20 -8.66
C ARG A 37 -4.34 2.03 -10.02
N LEU A 38 -3.04 1.73 -10.01
CA LEU A 38 -2.20 1.65 -11.22
C LEU A 38 -2.05 0.22 -11.75
N GLY A 39 -2.16 -0.77 -10.86
CA GLY A 39 -2.01 -2.16 -11.19
C GLY A 39 -3.22 -2.77 -11.85
N SER A 40 -3.05 -4.00 -12.30
CA SER A 40 -4.11 -4.82 -12.89
C SER A 40 -4.00 -6.24 -12.36
N LYS A 41 -5.10 -6.99 -12.41
CA LYS A 41 -5.07 -8.41 -12.03
C LYS A 41 -4.19 -9.19 -13.00
N ASN A 42 -3.24 -9.94 -12.45
CA ASN A 42 -2.40 -10.88 -13.18
C ASN A 42 -3.13 -12.23 -13.39
N ALA A 43 -2.44 -13.19 -14.02
CA ALA A 43 -2.98 -14.52 -14.28
C ALA A 43 -3.38 -15.30 -13.00
N ASP A 44 -2.71 -15.02 -11.88
CA ASP A 44 -3.01 -15.60 -10.56
C ASP A 44 -4.16 -14.88 -9.83
N GLY A 45 -4.79 -13.88 -10.45
CA GLY A 45 -5.86 -13.08 -9.87
C GLY A 45 -5.38 -12.03 -8.85
N LYS A 46 -4.07 -11.86 -8.67
CA LYS A 46 -3.47 -10.86 -7.78
C LYS A 46 -3.24 -9.55 -8.53
N ILE A 47 -3.29 -8.44 -7.82
CA ILE A 47 -2.98 -7.14 -8.41
C ILE A 47 -1.46 -7.02 -8.58
N SER A 48 -1.02 -6.67 -9.78
CA SER A 48 0.38 -6.37 -10.07
C SER A 48 0.52 -5.09 -10.87
N VAL A 49 1.58 -4.35 -10.61
CA VAL A 49 1.95 -3.13 -11.34
C VAL A 49 3.44 -3.15 -11.65
N LYS A 50 3.85 -2.60 -12.79
CA LYS A 50 5.27 -2.50 -13.14
C LYS A 50 5.96 -1.44 -12.29
N PHE A 51 7.18 -1.71 -11.85
CA PHE A 51 7.96 -0.75 -11.06
C PHE A 51 8.14 0.58 -11.80
N GLY A 52 8.40 0.54 -13.11
CA GLY A 52 8.54 1.76 -13.91
C GLY A 52 7.25 2.59 -13.96
N VAL A 53 6.08 1.94 -13.86
CA VAL A 53 4.79 2.64 -13.80
C VAL A 53 4.60 3.33 -12.45
N LEU A 54 4.92 2.65 -11.34
CA LEU A 54 4.91 3.29 -10.00
C LEU A 54 5.91 4.45 -9.92
N PHE A 55 7.10 4.28 -10.51
CA PHE A 55 8.15 5.28 -10.43
C PHE A 55 7.88 6.50 -11.33
N ASN A 56 7.34 6.29 -12.53
CA ASN A 56 6.99 7.37 -13.45
C ASN A 56 5.63 8.03 -13.15
N ASP A 57 4.89 7.54 -12.16
CA ASP A 57 3.62 8.15 -11.77
C ASP A 57 3.84 9.41 -10.92
N ASP A 58 3.32 10.54 -11.41
CA ASP A 58 3.47 11.83 -10.75
C ASP A 58 2.92 11.85 -9.32
N LYS A 59 1.85 11.08 -9.02
CA LYS A 59 1.32 11.02 -7.65
C LYS A 59 2.27 10.27 -6.75
N CYS A 60 2.78 9.12 -7.19
CA CYS A 60 3.76 8.36 -6.42
C CYS A 60 5.03 9.18 -6.13
N ALA A 61 5.52 9.93 -7.12
CA ALA A 61 6.69 10.82 -6.94
C ALA A 61 6.45 11.93 -5.91
N ASN A 62 5.22 12.41 -5.77
CA ASN A 62 4.84 13.42 -4.77
C ASN A 62 4.49 12.83 -3.41
N LEU A 63 4.00 11.59 -3.37
CA LEU A 63 3.55 10.91 -2.15
C LEU A 63 4.70 10.26 -1.39
N PHE A 64 5.68 9.71 -2.10
CA PHE A 64 6.78 8.96 -1.51
C PHE A 64 8.09 9.73 -1.66
N GLU A 65 8.69 10.13 -0.54
CA GLU A 65 10.05 10.69 -0.56
C GLU A 65 11.07 9.65 -1.07
N ALA A 66 10.86 8.38 -0.73
CA ALA A 66 11.70 7.28 -1.15
C ALA A 66 10.86 6.03 -1.47
N LEU A 67 10.26 5.98 -2.66
CA LEU A 67 9.45 4.84 -3.14
C LEU A 67 10.15 3.49 -2.96
N VAL A 68 11.45 3.40 -3.29
CA VAL A 68 12.24 2.18 -3.13
C VAL A 68 12.35 1.74 -1.65
N GLY A 69 12.43 2.70 -0.73
CA GLY A 69 12.44 2.45 0.71
C GLY A 69 11.09 1.88 1.18
N THR A 70 9.99 2.47 0.75
CA THR A 70 8.63 2.02 1.06
C THR A 70 8.36 0.63 0.47
N LEU A 71 8.75 0.37 -0.78
CA LEU A 71 8.68 -0.95 -1.42
C LEU A 71 9.46 -2.01 -0.63
N LYS A 72 10.67 -1.68 -0.18
CA LYS A 72 11.49 -2.59 0.65
C LYS A 72 10.83 -2.88 2.00
N ALA A 73 10.21 -1.88 2.62
CA ALA A 73 9.47 -2.05 3.86
C ALA A 73 8.22 -2.92 3.68
N ALA A 74 7.43 -2.68 2.62
CA ALA A 74 6.25 -3.46 2.29
C ALA A 74 6.60 -4.93 1.96
N LYS A 75 7.70 -5.15 1.22
CA LYS A 75 8.21 -6.50 0.91
C LYS A 75 8.65 -7.26 2.16
N ARG A 76 9.35 -6.60 3.09
CA ARG A 76 9.72 -7.20 4.39
C ARG A 76 8.51 -7.60 5.22
N LYS A 77 7.41 -6.85 5.11
CA LYS A 77 6.12 -7.16 5.76
C LYS A 77 5.29 -8.21 5.00
N LYS A 78 5.78 -8.72 3.85
CA LYS A 78 5.09 -9.67 2.97
C LYS A 78 3.74 -9.14 2.43
N ILE A 79 3.60 -7.81 2.35
CA ILE A 79 2.43 -7.14 1.77
C ILE A 79 2.54 -7.12 0.25
N ILE A 80 3.77 -6.99 -0.26
CA ILE A 80 4.08 -7.07 -1.69
C ILE A 80 5.22 -8.06 -1.94
N THR A 81 5.40 -8.44 -3.20
CA THR A 81 6.60 -9.10 -3.67
C THR A 81 6.99 -8.60 -5.06
N PHE A 82 8.27 -8.71 -5.38
CA PHE A 82 8.84 -8.39 -6.69
C PHE A 82 10.14 -9.18 -6.85
N GLN A 83 10.54 -9.43 -8.10
CA GLN A 83 11.81 -10.11 -8.38
C GLN A 83 13.01 -9.20 -8.10
N GLY A 84 14.06 -9.78 -7.48
CA GLY A 84 15.26 -9.07 -7.06
C GLY A 84 15.21 -8.54 -5.63
N GLU A 85 16.35 -8.11 -5.09
CA GLU A 85 16.45 -7.56 -3.73
C GLU A 85 16.17 -6.05 -3.67
N LEU A 86 16.51 -5.33 -4.73
CA LEU A 86 16.38 -3.88 -4.88
C LEU A 86 15.90 -3.56 -6.29
N LEU A 87 15.08 -2.52 -6.43
CA LEU A 87 14.62 -2.01 -7.71
C LEU A 87 15.34 -0.70 -8.01
N LEU A 88 15.99 -0.65 -9.17
CA LEU A 88 16.69 0.53 -9.69
C LEU A 88 15.97 0.99 -10.95
N GLN A 89 15.72 2.30 -11.04
CA GLN A 89 15.11 2.93 -12.22
C GLN A 89 15.92 2.62 -13.49
N GLY A 90 15.24 2.40 -14.61
CA GLY A 90 15.81 2.05 -15.91
C GLY A 90 16.12 0.56 -16.06
N VAL A 91 16.69 -0.08 -15.03
CA VAL A 91 17.02 -1.51 -15.06
C VAL A 91 15.81 -2.38 -14.73
N HIS A 92 15.03 -1.98 -13.73
CA HIS A 92 13.95 -2.79 -13.17
C HIS A 92 12.55 -2.29 -13.54
N ASP A 93 12.44 -1.38 -14.51
CA ASP A 93 11.16 -0.74 -14.86
C ASP A 93 10.09 -1.75 -15.29
N ASN A 94 10.52 -2.89 -15.85
CA ASN A 94 9.63 -3.96 -16.30
C ASN A 94 9.29 -5.01 -15.22
N VAL A 95 9.88 -4.91 -14.02
CA VAL A 95 9.62 -5.85 -12.92
C VAL A 95 8.22 -5.61 -12.35
N ASP A 96 7.46 -6.69 -12.22
CA ASP A 96 6.14 -6.64 -11.63
C ASP A 96 6.23 -6.63 -10.09
N VAL A 97 5.63 -5.61 -9.50
CA VAL A 97 5.34 -5.49 -8.08
C VAL A 97 3.95 -6.06 -7.84
N ILE A 98 3.89 -7.19 -7.15
CA ILE A 98 2.69 -7.98 -6.94
C ILE A 98 2.20 -7.74 -5.50
N LEU A 99 0.93 -7.37 -5.37
CA LEU A 99 0.24 -7.26 -4.09
C LEU A 99 -0.08 -8.66 -3.55
N LEU A 100 0.37 -8.94 -2.33
CA LEU A 100 0.13 -10.20 -1.62
C LEU A 100 -0.96 -10.07 -0.55
N SER A 101 -1.04 -8.92 0.10
CA SER A 101 -2.02 -8.60 1.15
C SER A 101 -2.46 -7.15 1.02
N GLU A 102 -3.73 -6.89 1.34
CA GLU A 102 -4.32 -5.56 1.47
C GLU A 102 -4.35 -5.10 2.94
#